data_AF-A0A3N1D752-F1
#
_entry.id   AF-A0A3N1D752-F1
#
_cell.length_a   1.000
_cell.length_b   1.000
_cell.length_c   1.000
_cell.angle_alpha   90.00
_cell.angle_beta   90.00
_cell.angle_gamma   90.00
#
_symmetry.space_group_name_H-M   'P 1'
#
loop_
_entity.id
_entity.type
_entity.pdbx_description
1 polymer ?
#
loop_
_entity_poly.entity_id
_entity_poly.type
_entity_poly.pdbx_seq_one_letter_code
_entity_poly.pdbx_strand_id
1 'polypeptide(L)'
;MNDLLHEIQRAFALLDPPPDRSFEAARAALAFRDPDAALAELVASLTPAAAGLRGAARMLTFDAPGLAVEVEVSAGARRLCLTGRVTPARPARLTVRHAGGETAAPVDATGSFLADGVAPGPVMLHFALPDGASIVTSWTTL
;
A
#
# COMPACT_ATOMS: atom_id res chain seq x y z
N MET A 1 19.33 -15.15 15.38
CA MET A 1 19.32 -15.59 13.96
C MET A 1 19.25 -14.42 12.97
N ASN A 2 18.52 -13.32 13.24
CA ASN A 2 18.46 -12.16 12.31
C ASN A 2 19.71 -11.26 12.31
N ASP A 3 20.52 -11.32 13.37
CA ASP A 3 21.65 -10.40 13.57
C ASP A 3 22.76 -10.58 12.54
N LEU A 4 23.06 -11.84 12.19
CA LEU A 4 24.02 -12.20 11.14
C LEU A 4 23.57 -11.71 9.75
N LEU A 5 22.28 -11.80 9.45
CA LEU A 5 21.73 -11.29 8.18
C LEU A 5 21.86 -9.76 8.08
N HIS A 6 21.60 -9.03 9.16
CA HIS A 6 21.79 -7.58 9.19
C HIS A 6 23.27 -7.18 9.09
N GLU A 7 24.18 -7.96 9.68
CA GLU A 7 25.61 -7.71 9.57
C GLU A 7 26.13 -7.94 8.14
N ILE A 8 25.69 -9.02 7.50
CA ILE A 8 26.01 -9.30 6.08
C ILE A 8 25.44 -8.20 5.18
N GLN A 9 24.18 -7.80 5.37
CA GLN A 9 23.57 -6.71 4.59
C GLN A 9 24.34 -5.40 4.74
N ARG A 10 24.76 -5.04 5.96
CA ARG A 10 25.59 -3.85 6.19
C ARG A 10 26.94 -3.94 5.50
N ALA A 11 27.60 -5.09 5.55
CA ALA A 11 28.88 -5.30 4.89
C ALA A 11 28.76 -5.12 3.36
N PHE A 12 27.72 -5.69 2.74
CA PHE A 12 27.48 -5.51 1.30
C PHE A 12 27.15 -4.07 0.93
N ALA A 13 26.35 -3.36 1.73
CA ALA A 13 26.05 -1.96 1.48
C ALA A 13 27.30 -1.05 1.47
N LEU A 14 28.34 -1.42 2.22
CA LEU A 14 29.61 -0.68 2.29
C LEU A 14 30.60 -1.10 1.20
N LEU A 15 30.67 -2.39 0.88
CA LEU A 15 31.68 -2.94 -0.03
C LEU A 15 31.25 -2.92 -1.50
N ASP A 16 29.96 -3.05 -1.77
CA ASP A 16 29.38 -3.08 -3.12
C ASP A 16 28.03 -2.34 -3.14
N PRO A 17 28.05 -1.00 -3.01
CA PRO A 17 26.83 -0.21 -3.08
C PRO A 17 26.19 -0.36 -4.47
N PRO A 18 24.84 -0.41 -4.57
CA PRO A 18 24.18 -0.44 -5.86
C PRO A 18 24.59 0.80 -6.69
N PRO A 19 24.96 0.63 -7.97
CA PRO A 19 25.31 1.77 -8.82
C PRO A 19 24.18 2.80 -8.88
N ASP A 20 24.48 4.10 -8.90
CA ASP A 20 23.48 5.18 -8.94
C ASP A 20 22.49 5.02 -10.11
N ARG A 21 23.00 4.57 -11.27
CA ARG A 21 22.21 4.24 -12.46
C ARG A 21 21.11 3.20 -12.21
N SER A 22 21.30 2.31 -11.23
CA SER A 22 20.31 1.29 -10.86
C SER A 22 19.11 1.94 -10.18
N PHE A 23 19.36 2.94 -9.32
CA PHE A 23 18.29 3.72 -8.69
C PHE A 23 17.59 4.63 -9.71
N GLU A 24 18.33 5.25 -10.63
CA GLU A 24 17.73 6.03 -11.73
C GLU A 24 16.86 5.17 -12.64
N ALA A 25 17.34 4.00 -13.05
CA ALA A 25 16.58 3.04 -13.84
C ALA A 25 15.33 2.54 -13.08
N ALA A 26 15.46 2.26 -11.78
CA ALA A 26 14.32 1.88 -10.94
C ALA A 26 13.29 3.01 -10.81
N ARG A 27 13.74 4.25 -10.58
CA ARG A 27 12.87 5.44 -10.54
C ARG A 27 12.18 5.67 -11.88
N ALA A 28 12.91 5.58 -12.98
CA ALA A 28 12.37 5.74 -14.33
C ALA A 28 11.33 4.65 -14.65
N ALA A 29 11.61 3.39 -14.31
CA ALA A 29 10.68 2.29 -14.49
C ALA A 29 9.42 2.43 -13.60
N LEU A 30 9.54 2.97 -12.38
CA LEU A 30 8.38 3.28 -11.54
C LEU A 30 7.57 4.45 -12.09
N ALA A 31 8.23 5.51 -12.57
CA ALA A 31 7.58 6.69 -13.13
C ALA A 31 6.77 6.37 -14.40
N PHE A 32 7.26 5.44 -15.21
CA PHE A 32 6.57 5.02 -16.44
C PHE A 32 5.42 4.03 -16.22
N ARG A 33 5.21 3.55 -14.99
CA ARG A 33 4.29 2.43 -14.71
C ARG A 33 2.82 2.86 -14.74
N ASP A 34 2.53 4.11 -14.41
CA ASP A 34 1.21 4.75 -14.54
C ASP A 34 1.38 6.29 -14.39
N PRO A 35 1.92 6.99 -15.40
CA PRO A 35 2.28 8.40 -15.28
C PRO A 35 1.06 9.32 -15.11
N ASP A 36 -0.12 8.86 -15.52
CA ASP A 36 -1.37 9.61 -15.45
C ASP A 36 -2.18 9.31 -14.18
N ALA A 37 -1.71 8.38 -13.33
CA ALA A 37 -2.38 8.08 -12.07
C ALA A 37 -2.36 9.27 -11.12
N ALA A 38 -3.54 9.66 -10.63
CA ALA A 38 -3.63 10.64 -9.57
C ALA A 38 -3.10 10.05 -8.26
N LEU A 39 -2.25 10.80 -7.57
CA LEU A 39 -1.71 10.39 -6.27
C LEU A 39 -2.69 10.74 -5.14
N ALA A 40 -3.07 9.74 -4.38
CA ALA A 40 -3.79 9.86 -3.11
C ALA A 40 -2.79 9.91 -1.96
N GLU A 41 -2.68 11.07 -1.31
CA GLU A 41 -1.74 11.31 -0.22
C GLU A 41 -2.34 10.86 1.11
N LEU A 42 -1.51 10.28 1.99
CA LEU A 42 -1.93 9.91 3.34
C LEU A 42 -2.15 11.17 4.19
N VAL A 43 -3.41 11.48 4.51
CA VAL A 43 -3.79 12.68 5.28
C VAL A 43 -4.08 12.38 6.75
N ALA A 44 -4.44 11.15 7.10
CA ALA A 44 -4.63 10.74 8.49
C ALA A 44 -4.23 9.28 8.74
N SER A 45 -3.67 9.01 9.92
CA SER A 45 -3.37 7.66 10.41
C SER A 45 -3.71 7.58 11.89
N LEU A 46 -4.69 6.74 12.24
CA LEU A 46 -5.15 6.53 13.60
C LEU A 46 -4.84 5.10 14.03
N THR A 47 -3.99 4.96 15.04
CA THR A 47 -3.70 3.67 15.68
C THR A 47 -4.30 3.69 17.08
N PRO A 48 -5.24 2.79 17.42
CA PRO A 48 -5.79 2.74 18.77
C PRO A 48 -4.68 2.50 19.80
N ALA A 49 -4.66 3.27 20.89
CA ALA A 49 -3.77 3.02 22.02
C ALA A 49 -4.20 1.72 22.73
N ALA A 50 -3.44 0.63 22.57
CA ALA A 50 -3.87 -0.71 22.90
C ALA A 50 -3.82 -1.04 24.41
N ALA A 51 -4.83 -1.76 24.91
CA ALA A 51 -4.62 -2.88 25.82
C ALA A 51 -5.84 -3.84 25.78
N GLY A 52 -5.66 -5.01 25.15
CA GLY A 52 -6.50 -6.19 25.42
C GLY A 52 -7.63 -6.54 24.45
N LEU A 53 -7.95 -5.71 23.45
CA LEU A 53 -8.93 -6.06 22.43
C LEU A 53 -8.24 -6.74 21.24
N ARG A 54 -8.58 -8.00 20.97
CA ARG A 54 -8.37 -8.60 19.64
C ARG A 54 -9.15 -7.74 18.64
N GLY A 55 -8.47 -7.00 17.77
CA GLY A 55 -9.11 -6.11 16.79
C GLY A 55 -8.77 -4.62 16.88
N ALA A 56 -7.62 -4.23 17.44
CA ALA A 56 -7.12 -2.86 17.29
C ALA A 56 -6.72 -2.61 15.82
N ALA A 57 -7.69 -2.27 14.99
CA ALA A 57 -7.47 -1.98 13.58
C ALA A 57 -6.93 -0.56 13.42
N ARG A 58 -5.87 -0.42 12.61
CA ARG A 58 -5.31 0.90 12.27
C ARG A 58 -6.14 1.48 11.13
N MET A 59 -6.58 2.73 11.28
CA MET A 59 -7.32 3.44 10.25
C MET A 59 -6.39 4.39 9.50
N LEU A 60 -6.47 4.40 8.18
CA LEU A 60 -5.73 5.28 7.29
C LEU A 60 -6.71 6.01 6.38
N THR A 61 -6.49 7.30 6.17
CA THR A 61 -7.27 8.11 5.24
C THR A 61 -6.34 8.72 4.22
N PHE A 62 -6.64 8.48 2.95
CA PHE A 62 -5.94 9.05 1.81
C PHE A 62 -6.86 10.00 1.06
N ASP A 63 -6.29 11.07 0.52
CA ASP A 63 -7.01 12.08 -0.23
C ASP A 63 -6.35 12.34 -1.59
N ALA A 64 -7.17 12.43 -2.63
CA ALA A 64 -6.79 12.72 -4.01
C ALA A 64 -7.81 13.70 -4.62
N PRO A 65 -7.46 14.41 -5.71
CA PRO A 65 -8.42 15.22 -6.43
C PRO A 65 -9.67 14.42 -6.85
N GLY A 66 -10.81 14.69 -6.21
CA GLY A 66 -12.11 14.08 -6.52
C GLY A 66 -12.36 12.70 -5.88
N LEU A 67 -11.49 12.23 -4.98
CA LEU A 67 -11.65 10.98 -4.25
C LEU A 67 -10.93 10.97 -2.88
N ALA A 68 -11.60 10.46 -1.85
CA ALA A 68 -10.97 9.99 -0.62
C ALA A 68 -11.05 8.46 -0.49
N VAL A 69 -10.04 7.85 0.13
CA VAL A 69 -9.99 6.42 0.45
C VAL A 69 -9.74 6.23 1.93
N GLU A 70 -10.63 5.50 2.59
CA GLU A 70 -10.44 5.08 3.99
C GLU A 70 -10.09 3.60 4.01
N VAL A 71 -9.08 3.23 4.80
CA VAL A 71 -8.56 1.87 4.90
C VAL A 71 -8.43 1.50 6.37
N GLU A 72 -9.13 0.44 6.74
CA GLU A 72 -8.98 -0.25 8.01
C GLU A 72 -8.03 -1.44 7.83
N VAL A 73 -7.00 -1.49 8.67
CA VAL A 73 -5.96 -2.51 8.63
C VAL A 73 -6.15 -3.44 9.82
N SER A 74 -6.58 -4.66 9.55
CA SER A 74 -6.74 -5.71 10.55
C SER A 74 -5.59 -6.70 10.51
N ALA A 75 -5.01 -6.99 11.67
CA ALA A 75 -3.94 -7.97 11.80
C ALA A 75 -4.49 -9.40 11.71
N GLY A 76 -4.01 -10.16 10.72
CA GLY A 76 -4.09 -11.62 10.72
C GLY A 76 -2.82 -12.27 11.25
N ALA A 77 -2.76 -13.60 11.29
CA ALA A 77 -1.63 -14.34 11.91
C ALA A 77 -0.27 -14.09 11.22
N ARG A 78 -0.26 -13.92 9.89
CA ARG A 78 0.95 -13.66 9.06
C ARG A 78 0.71 -12.70 7.88
N ARG A 79 -0.56 -12.41 7.61
CA ARG A 79 -1.04 -11.56 6.52
C ARG A 79 -2.03 -10.57 7.12
N LEU A 80 -2.12 -9.40 6.50
CA LEU A 80 -3.05 -8.36 6.86
C LEU A 80 -4.31 -8.51 6.00
N CYS A 81 -5.44 -8.15 6.60
CA CYS A 81 -6.70 -7.95 5.88
C CYS A 81 -6.97 -6.45 5.84
N LEU A 82 -7.15 -5.91 4.63
CA LEU A 82 -7.50 -4.53 4.39
C LEU A 82 -8.97 -4.45 4.01
N THR A 83 -9.74 -3.74 4.81
CA THR A 83 -11.11 -3.34 4.47
C THR A 83 -11.13 -1.84 4.27
N GLY A 84 -12.06 -1.34 3.48
CA GLY A 84 -12.10 0.10 3.28
C GLY A 84 -13.18 0.56 2.34
N ARG A 85 -13.18 1.87 2.10
CA ARG A 85 -14.13 2.52 1.22
C ARG A 85 -13.53 3.64 0.39
N VAL A 86 -14.12 3.83 -0.78
CA VAL A 86 -13.84 4.84 -1.79
C VAL A 86 -14.99 5.84 -1.77
N THR A 87 -14.70 7.12 -1.60
CA THR A 87 -15.70 8.20 -1.51
C THR A 87 -15.39 9.32 -2.52
N PRO A 88 -16.31 9.68 -3.44
CA PRO A 88 -17.66 9.16 -3.57
C PRO A 88 -17.70 7.72 -4.09
N ALA A 89 -18.72 6.98 -3.67
CA ALA A 89 -18.91 5.56 -3.96
C ALA A 89 -18.91 5.28 -5.46
N ARG A 90 -18.05 4.36 -5.89
CA ARG A 90 -17.93 3.93 -7.28
C ARG A 90 -17.24 2.57 -7.37
N PRO A 91 -17.62 1.72 -8.34
CA PRO A 91 -16.92 0.48 -8.59
C PRO A 91 -15.54 0.76 -9.18
N ALA A 92 -14.57 -0.07 -8.83
CA ALA A 92 -13.19 -0.01 -9.32
C ALA A 92 -12.51 -1.36 -9.17
N ARG A 93 -11.35 -1.53 -9.81
CA ARG A 93 -10.45 -2.66 -9.55
C ARG A 93 -9.34 -2.19 -8.63
N LEU A 94 -9.22 -2.80 -7.46
CA LEU A 94 -8.13 -2.56 -6.52
C LEU A 94 -7.01 -3.59 -6.74
N THR A 95 -5.78 -3.10 -6.83
CA THR A 95 -4.55 -3.89 -6.72
C THR A 95 -3.73 -3.37 -5.56
N VAL A 96 -3.53 -4.19 -4.53
CA VAL A 96 -2.64 -3.90 -3.40
C VAL A 96 -1.27 -4.46 -3.70
N ARG A 97 -0.27 -3.57 -3.82
CA ARG A 97 1.12 -3.94 -4.01
C ARG A 97 1.80 -4.01 -2.65
N HIS A 98 2.51 -5.10 -2.38
CA HIS A 98 3.22 -5.33 -1.12
C HIS A 98 4.50 -6.15 -1.39
N ALA A 99 5.39 -6.29 -0.39
CA ALA A 99 6.66 -7.00 -0.55
C ALA A 99 6.53 -8.48 -1.02
N GLY A 100 5.35 -9.06 -0.87
CA GLY A 100 5.03 -10.43 -1.30
C GLY A 100 4.43 -10.55 -2.70
N GLY A 101 4.28 -9.45 -3.44
CA GLY A 101 3.65 -9.42 -4.76
C GLY A 101 2.46 -8.45 -4.82
N GLU A 102 1.42 -8.86 -5.54
CA GLU A 102 0.20 -8.07 -5.71
C GLU A 102 -1.03 -8.90 -5.30
N THR A 103 -1.96 -8.25 -4.59
CA THR A 103 -3.25 -8.82 -4.20
C THR A 103 -4.35 -8.01 -4.85
N ALA A 104 -5.19 -8.64 -5.67
CA ALA A 104 -6.31 -7.97 -6.35
C ALA A 104 -7.62 -8.14 -5.57
N ALA A 105 -8.43 -7.09 -5.54
CA ALA A 105 -9.77 -7.09 -4.95
C ALA A 105 -10.72 -6.21 -5.78
N PRO A 106 -12.02 -6.53 -5.85
CA PRO A 106 -13.00 -5.62 -6.41
C PRO A 106 -13.33 -4.51 -5.39
N VAL A 107 -13.57 -3.31 -5.90
CA VAL A 107 -14.34 -2.27 -5.20
C VAL A 107 -15.77 -2.35 -5.73
N ASP A 108 -16.74 -2.55 -4.85
CA ASP A 108 -18.14 -2.70 -5.23
C ASP A 108 -18.81 -1.35 -5.58
N ALA A 109 -20.08 -1.40 -6.00
CA ALA A 109 -20.85 -0.20 -6.35
C ALA A 109 -21.08 0.78 -5.18
N THR A 110 -20.93 0.32 -3.93
CA THR A 110 -21.01 1.15 -2.71
C THR A 110 -19.67 1.80 -2.36
N GLY A 111 -18.63 1.52 -3.15
CA GLY A 111 -17.25 1.94 -2.93
C GLY A 111 -16.51 1.08 -1.91
N SER A 112 -17.05 -0.05 -1.46
CA SER A 112 -16.45 -0.87 -0.42
C SER A 112 -15.51 -1.93 -1.03
N PHE A 113 -14.45 -2.29 -0.30
CA PHE A 113 -13.53 -3.35 -0.71
C PHE A 113 -13.02 -4.18 0.46
N LEU A 114 -12.56 -5.39 0.15
CA LEU A 114 -11.85 -6.28 1.05
C LEU A 114 -10.69 -6.94 0.29
N ALA A 115 -9.47 -6.71 0.75
CA ALA A 115 -8.26 -7.34 0.24
C ALA A 115 -7.58 -8.14 1.36
N ASP A 116 -7.62 -9.47 1.24
CA ASP A 116 -6.99 -10.39 2.20
C ASP A 116 -5.66 -10.94 1.63
N GLY A 117 -4.77 -11.40 2.49
CA GLY A 117 -3.50 -11.99 2.08
C GLY A 117 -2.36 -10.99 1.87
N VAL A 118 -2.52 -9.73 2.30
CA VAL A 118 -1.52 -8.68 2.14
C VAL A 118 -0.31 -8.94 3.05
N ALA A 119 0.90 -8.87 2.52
CA ALA A 119 2.11 -9.01 3.35
C ALA A 119 2.36 -7.72 4.16
N PRO A 120 2.80 -7.82 5.44
CA PRO A 120 3.18 -6.64 6.23
C PRO A 120 4.40 -5.93 5.61
N GLY A 121 4.56 -4.64 5.91
CA GLY A 121 5.62 -3.79 5.36
C GLY A 121 5.09 -2.70 4.41
N PRO A 122 5.92 -2.16 3.50
CA PRO A 122 5.50 -1.14 2.55
C PRO A 122 4.41 -1.66 1.61
N VAL A 123 3.31 -0.92 1.52
CA VAL A 123 2.20 -1.18 0.61
C VAL A 123 1.79 0.07 -0.18
N MET A 124 1.18 -0.17 -1.33
CA MET A 124 0.53 0.82 -2.18
C MET A 124 -0.78 0.25 -2.70
N LEU A 125 -1.85 1.04 -2.67
CA LEU A 125 -3.13 0.67 -3.28
C LEU A 125 -3.24 1.37 -4.64
N HIS A 126 -3.58 0.62 -5.67
CA HIS A 126 -3.86 1.12 -7.03
C HIS A 126 -5.31 0.82 -7.39
N PHE A 127 -6.06 1.86 -7.72
CA PHE A 127 -7.46 1.79 -8.12
C PHE A 127 -7.55 2.10 -9.61
N ALA A 128 -7.98 1.13 -10.41
CA ALA A 128 -8.33 1.35 -11.80
C ALA A 128 -9.84 1.58 -11.91
N LEU A 129 -10.23 2.76 -12.40
CA LEU A 129 -11.61 3.21 -12.53
C LEU A 129 -12.19 2.78 -13.89
N PRO A 130 -13.52 2.61 -14.00
CA PRO A 130 -14.17 2.21 -15.26
C PRO A 130 -14.03 3.23 -16.40
N ASP A 131 -13.80 4.50 -16.08
CA ASP A 131 -13.59 5.60 -17.04
C ASP A 131 -12.14 5.66 -17.58
N GLY A 132 -11.29 4.72 -17.16
CA GLY A 132 -9.89 4.65 -17.56
C GLY A 132 -8.94 5.46 -16.68
N ALA A 133 -9.46 6.24 -15.72
CA ALA A 133 -8.62 6.91 -14.74
C ALA A 133 -8.01 5.91 -13.75
N SER A 134 -6.84 6.27 -13.21
CA SER A 134 -6.15 5.50 -12.19
C SER A 134 -5.83 6.38 -10.99
N ILE A 135 -5.89 5.79 -9.79
CA ILE A 135 -5.52 6.45 -8.54
C ILE A 135 -4.56 5.52 -7.80
N VAL A 136 -3.43 6.06 -7.34
CA VAL A 136 -2.45 5.33 -6.53
C VAL A 136 -2.28 6.02 -5.19
N THR A 137 -2.17 5.27 -4.10
CA THR A 137 -1.80 5.86 -2.81
C THR A 137 -0.29 6.09 -2.73
N SER A 138 0.14 7.04 -1.90
CA SER A 138 1.52 7.08 -1.43
C SER A 138 1.90 5.73 -0.78
N TRP A 139 3.16 5.31 -0.91
CA TRP A 139 3.64 4.13 -0.18
C TRP A 139 3.52 4.37 1.33
N THR A 140 2.91 3.43 2.05
CA THR A 140 2.82 3.47 3.50
C THR A 140 3.21 2.13 4.10
N THR A 141 3.73 2.12 5.32
CA THR A 141 4.08 0.86 6.01
C THR A 141 2.91 0.41 6.87
N LEU A 142 2.48 -0.84 6.66
CA LEU A 142 1.45 -1.51 7.45
C LEU A 142 2.04 -2.58 8.37
#